data_AF-A0A812RIG0-F1
#
_entry.id   AF-A0A812RIG0-F1
#
_cell.length_a   1.000
_cell.length_b   1.000
_cell.length_c   1.000
_cell.angle_alpha   90.00
_cell.angle_beta   90.00
_cell.angle_gamma   90.00
#
_symmetry.space_group_name_H-M   'P 1'
#
loop_
_entity.id
_entity.type
_entity.pdbx_description
1 polymer ?
#
loop_
_entity_poly.entity_id
_entity_poly.type
_entity_poly.pdbx_seq_one_letter_code
_entity_poly.pdbx_strand_id
1 'polypeptide(L)'
;MLLVVDERIPGTSRERALVLFYRCTAGTSRESDDFADVCRLFKSTARPVDTELAGRKPGYPESYFARFPLHEDALRLVIGKLQTGDVYEASRHYPLPEHRSHGLSAQAGMLYVSLFFQVKTLESDAIAMREIVDRHFGDVWVIAYALGYTADLLLMWAPYPAARQALSNAITAGTVRQLQESHLDRLSKTRSKLGEYLVEGVLTEDYVSSKAPQLVSVLREANTSIRWLLLQPTTLDMKLQVVCNSSAKMKEQLLGTLVDTALLEDKVKGILVPLVARRDADWTRLKDEAAQAMDDLAVYFSGQHALRRNVRNEELEEFFRALQQRIENLSFHSQEDLLALGRKVAQINKALEEVALFHEVSQQPQILHFLSDARALLQRMLRTASLSTDVLETIETVADLSYAWRALGTYKEDMGNLLAASGLLLRNLD
;
A
#
# COMPACT_ATOMS: atom_id res chain seq x y z
N MET A 1 -5.93 19.46 11.98
CA MET A 1 -6.60 19.66 13.29
C MET A 1 -7.62 20.78 13.31
N LEU A 2 -7.27 22.02 12.96
CA LEU A 2 -8.21 23.15 13.02
C LEU A 2 -9.51 22.93 12.23
N LEU A 3 -9.43 22.43 11.00
CA LEU A 3 -10.60 22.07 10.18
C LEU A 3 -11.49 21.00 10.84
N VAL A 4 -10.86 19.99 11.44
CA VAL A 4 -11.54 18.89 12.14
C VAL A 4 -12.33 19.40 13.35
N VAL A 5 -11.70 20.30 14.13
CA VAL A 5 -12.34 20.95 15.29
C VAL A 5 -13.51 21.81 14.84
N ASP A 6 -13.34 22.58 13.76
CA ASP A 6 -14.37 23.45 13.21
C ASP A 6 -15.57 22.68 12.69
N GLU A 7 -15.32 21.48 12.16
CA GLU A 7 -16.37 20.58 11.70
C GLU A 7 -17.13 19.92 12.85
N ARG A 8 -16.44 19.47 13.89
CA ARG A 8 -17.05 18.68 14.98
C ARG A 8 -17.65 19.52 16.09
N ILE A 9 -17.09 20.69 16.37
CA ILE A 9 -17.47 21.50 17.52
C ILE A 9 -17.94 22.86 17.01
N PRO A 10 -19.25 23.16 17.09
CA PRO A 10 -19.79 24.45 16.71
C PRO A 10 -19.05 25.61 17.39
N GLY A 11 -18.91 26.73 16.67
CA GLY A 11 -18.17 27.91 17.17
C GLY A 11 -18.66 28.41 18.53
N THR A 12 -19.98 28.50 18.72
CA THR A 12 -20.60 28.89 19.99
C THR A 12 -20.26 27.94 21.13
N SER A 13 -20.18 26.63 20.87
CA SER A 13 -19.78 25.62 21.85
C SER A 13 -18.30 25.75 22.21
N ARG A 14 -17.42 25.98 21.23
CA ARG A 14 -15.98 26.22 21.46
C ARG A 14 -15.74 27.45 22.33
N GLU A 15 -16.37 28.56 22.00
CA GLU A 15 -16.25 29.81 22.75
C GLU A 15 -16.77 29.67 24.18
N ARG A 16 -17.92 29.00 24.39
CA ARG A 16 -18.45 28.72 25.73
C ARG A 16 -17.54 27.81 26.54
N ALA A 17 -16.93 26.79 25.91
CA ALA A 17 -15.99 25.90 26.57
C ALA A 17 -14.73 26.65 27.04
N LEU A 18 -14.21 27.58 26.23
CA LEU A 18 -13.08 28.45 26.63
C LEU A 18 -13.44 29.35 27.81
N VAL A 19 -14.62 29.97 27.79
CA VAL A 19 -15.09 30.81 28.90
C VAL A 19 -15.27 29.98 30.18
N LEU A 20 -15.84 28.77 30.06
CA LEU A 20 -15.99 27.86 31.20
C LEU A 20 -14.63 27.43 31.76
N PHE A 21 -13.69 27.03 30.89
CA PHE A 21 -12.33 26.67 31.27
C PHE A 21 -11.67 27.81 32.05
N TYR A 22 -11.68 29.02 31.50
CA TYR A 22 -11.11 30.21 32.15
C TYR A 22 -11.71 30.50 33.53
N ARG A 23 -13.03 30.33 33.68
CA ARG A 23 -13.73 30.53 34.96
C ARG A 23 -13.41 29.44 35.98
N CYS A 24 -13.33 28.18 35.56
CA CYS A 24 -13.08 27.03 36.43
C CYS A 24 -11.61 26.92 36.87
N THR A 25 -10.66 27.36 36.04
CA THR A 25 -9.24 27.45 36.41
C THR A 25 -8.87 28.76 37.12
N ALA A 26 -9.88 29.58 37.41
CA ALA A 26 -9.86 30.74 38.30
C ALA A 26 -8.76 31.78 38.02
N GLY A 27 -8.35 32.04 36.77
CA GLY A 27 -7.39 33.14 36.49
C GLY A 27 -6.09 33.11 37.33
N THR A 28 -5.75 31.98 37.94
CA THR A 28 -4.70 31.85 38.96
C THR A 28 -3.36 31.38 38.41
N SER A 29 -3.29 30.91 37.17
CA SER A 29 -2.01 30.76 36.50
C SER A 29 -1.68 32.06 35.77
N ARG A 30 -0.69 32.78 36.30
CA ARG A 30 0.12 33.77 35.57
C ARG A 30 0.85 33.17 34.34
N GLU A 31 0.45 32.00 33.85
CA GLU A 31 1.26 31.09 33.01
C GLU A 31 0.56 30.64 31.72
N SER A 32 -0.36 31.41 31.14
CA SER A 32 -0.73 31.13 29.75
C SER A 32 -0.81 32.41 28.93
N ASP A 33 0.36 32.95 28.61
CA ASP A 33 0.51 33.97 27.56
C ASP A 33 -0.20 33.53 26.27
N ASP A 34 -0.31 32.21 26.04
CA ASP A 34 -0.95 31.62 24.86
C ASP A 34 -2.49 31.56 24.90
N PHE A 35 -3.17 31.86 26.02
CA PHE A 35 -4.64 31.70 26.09
C PHE A 35 -5.39 32.62 25.11
N ALA A 36 -4.86 33.82 24.88
CA ALA A 36 -5.41 34.75 23.89
C ALA A 36 -5.30 34.17 22.47
N ASP A 37 -4.22 33.48 22.16
CA ASP A 37 -4.00 32.81 20.87
C ASP A 37 -4.90 31.58 20.72
N VAL A 38 -5.09 30.79 21.79
CA VAL A 38 -6.07 29.70 21.82
C VAL A 38 -7.49 30.24 21.58
N CYS A 39 -7.86 31.35 22.21
CA CYS A 39 -9.15 32.02 21.97
C CYS A 39 -9.29 32.48 20.52
N ARG A 40 -8.22 33.05 19.94
CA ARG A 40 -8.21 33.47 18.53
C ARG A 40 -8.44 32.28 17.60
N LEU A 41 -7.80 31.15 17.84
CA LEU A 41 -7.97 29.93 17.05
C LEU A 41 -9.39 29.36 17.18
N PHE A 42 -9.94 29.28 18.38
CA PHE A 42 -11.23 28.62 18.61
C PHE A 42 -12.46 29.50 18.41
N LYS A 43 -12.27 30.80 18.10
CA LYS A 43 -13.36 31.72 17.76
C LYS A 43 -14.20 31.19 16.59
N SER A 44 -15.49 31.47 16.61
CA SER A 44 -16.43 31.07 15.56
C SER A 44 -15.94 31.45 14.17
N THR A 45 -16.13 30.55 13.23
CA THR A 45 -15.77 30.70 11.82
C THR A 45 -17.03 30.86 10.98
N ALA A 46 -16.86 31.31 9.72
CA ALA A 46 -17.93 31.33 8.73
C ALA A 46 -17.95 30.02 7.93
N ARG A 47 -17.76 28.86 8.59
CA ARG A 47 -17.81 27.56 7.92
C ARG A 47 -19.21 27.38 7.30
N PRO A 48 -19.30 27.18 5.98
CA PRO A 48 -20.59 26.91 5.34
C PRO A 48 -21.13 25.56 5.80
N VAL A 49 -22.45 25.45 5.91
CA VAL A 49 -23.11 24.15 6.06
C VAL A 49 -22.95 23.36 4.76
N ASP A 50 -22.93 22.04 4.82
CA ASP A 50 -22.67 21.21 3.64
C ASP A 50 -23.64 21.49 2.47
N THR A 51 -24.89 21.85 2.78
CA THR A 51 -25.91 22.25 1.78
C THR A 51 -25.60 23.58 1.08
N GLU A 52 -24.74 24.41 1.64
CA GLU A 52 -24.36 25.73 1.13
C GLU A 52 -23.01 25.71 0.40
N LEU A 53 -22.29 24.58 0.41
CA LEU A 53 -20.95 24.45 -0.18
C LEU A 53 -20.92 24.75 -1.68
N ALA A 54 -21.96 24.35 -2.43
CA ALA A 54 -22.05 24.57 -3.88
C ALA A 54 -22.12 26.06 -4.27
N GLY A 55 -22.55 26.93 -3.34
CA GLY A 55 -22.62 28.38 -3.53
C GLY A 55 -21.71 29.17 -2.59
N ARG A 56 -20.72 28.49 -1.96
CA ARG A 56 -19.88 29.10 -0.93
C ARG A 56 -19.15 30.31 -1.51
N LYS A 57 -19.03 31.37 -0.71
CA LYS A 57 -18.21 32.54 -1.04
C LYS A 57 -16.76 32.31 -0.60
N PRO A 58 -15.79 33.05 -1.17
CA PRO A 58 -14.45 33.13 -0.57
C PRO A 58 -14.53 33.57 0.89
N GLY A 59 -13.61 33.10 1.72
CA GLY A 59 -13.46 33.51 3.11
C GLY A 59 -13.31 32.36 4.11
N TYR A 60 -13.54 31.11 3.72
CA TYR A 60 -13.28 29.93 4.56
C TYR A 60 -12.60 28.82 3.74
N PRO A 61 -11.56 28.12 4.26
CA PRO A 61 -10.93 28.30 5.55
C PRO A 61 -9.84 29.39 5.58
N GLU A 62 -9.61 30.15 4.51
CA GLU A 62 -8.52 31.14 4.43
C GLU A 62 -8.57 32.20 5.54
N SER A 63 -9.75 32.75 5.87
CA SER A 63 -9.85 33.72 6.98
C SER A 63 -9.63 33.07 8.33
N TYR A 64 -9.89 31.76 8.44
CA TYR A 64 -9.61 31.00 9.65
C TYR A 64 -8.10 30.79 9.79
N PHE A 65 -7.42 30.39 8.72
CA PHE A 65 -5.96 30.21 8.71
C PHE A 65 -5.20 31.53 8.84
N ALA A 66 -5.72 32.62 8.29
CA ALA A 66 -5.14 33.96 8.43
C ALA A 66 -5.05 34.45 9.89
N ARG A 67 -5.75 33.82 10.83
CA ARG A 67 -5.60 34.10 12.27
C ARG A 67 -4.23 33.72 12.83
N PHE A 68 -3.52 32.85 12.13
CA PHE A 68 -2.17 32.40 12.46
C PHE A 68 -1.35 32.32 11.16
N PRO A 69 -0.86 33.46 10.65
CA PRO A 69 -0.10 33.49 9.41
C PRO A 69 1.21 32.72 9.57
N LEU A 70 1.57 31.98 8.55
CA LEU A 70 2.86 31.28 8.46
C LEU A 70 3.83 32.10 7.62
N HIS A 71 5.13 31.90 7.84
CA HIS A 71 6.17 32.59 7.07
C HIS A 71 6.08 32.23 5.59
N GLU A 72 6.03 33.24 4.70
CA GLU A 72 5.80 33.02 3.26
C GLU A 72 6.85 32.11 2.63
N ASP A 73 8.13 32.27 2.97
CA ASP A 73 9.19 31.42 2.40
C ASP A 73 9.07 29.96 2.83
N ALA A 74 8.65 29.71 4.07
CA ALA A 74 8.40 28.36 4.55
C ALA A 74 7.23 27.73 3.79
N LEU A 75 6.14 28.48 3.59
CA LEU A 75 4.99 28.03 2.80
C LEU A 75 5.38 27.71 1.35
N ARG A 76 6.17 28.58 0.70
CA ARG A 76 6.62 28.35 -0.68
C ARG A 76 7.48 27.09 -0.79
N LEU A 77 8.38 26.85 0.16
CA LEU A 77 9.20 25.64 0.20
C LEU A 77 8.34 24.39 0.41
N VAL A 78 7.40 24.42 1.35
CA VAL A 78 6.50 23.30 1.65
C VAL A 78 5.61 22.99 0.44
N ILE A 79 4.94 23.99 -0.13
CA ILE A 79 4.07 23.81 -1.30
C ILE A 79 4.88 23.31 -2.49
N GLY A 80 6.05 23.88 -2.76
CA GLY A 80 6.92 23.43 -3.85
C GLY A 80 7.37 21.98 -3.69
N LYS A 81 7.69 21.54 -2.47
CA LYS A 81 8.01 20.13 -2.17
C LYS A 81 6.81 19.21 -2.31
N LEU A 82 5.63 19.62 -1.85
CA LEU A 82 4.40 18.83 -1.99
C LEU A 82 3.95 18.72 -3.45
N GLN A 83 4.15 19.76 -4.26
CA GLN A 83 3.80 19.81 -5.69
C GLN A 83 4.74 18.95 -6.54
N THR A 84 6.05 18.99 -6.28
CA THR A 84 7.04 18.36 -7.19
C THR A 84 7.64 17.07 -6.65
N GLY A 85 7.60 16.86 -5.33
CA GLY A 85 8.22 15.74 -4.65
C GLY A 85 7.32 14.52 -4.49
N ASP A 86 7.93 13.50 -3.92
CA ASP A 86 7.29 12.31 -3.36
C ASP A 86 7.73 12.19 -1.91
N VAL A 87 7.07 12.95 -1.03
CA VAL A 87 7.52 13.18 0.35
C VAL A 87 7.52 11.89 1.18
N TYR A 88 6.69 10.92 0.79
CA TYR A 88 6.54 9.63 1.47
C TYR A 88 7.16 8.48 0.68
N GLU A 89 7.93 8.76 -0.37
CA GLU A 89 8.49 7.75 -1.28
C GLU A 89 7.44 6.75 -1.80
N ALA A 90 6.19 7.20 -1.96
CA ALA A 90 5.07 6.33 -2.31
C ALA A 90 5.21 5.72 -3.72
N SER A 91 6.00 6.33 -4.61
CA SER A 91 6.23 5.84 -5.98
C SER A 91 6.80 4.43 -6.02
N ARG A 92 7.60 4.04 -5.01
CA ARG A 92 8.15 2.67 -4.92
C ARG A 92 7.05 1.63 -4.64
N HIS A 93 6.01 2.03 -3.91
CA HIS A 93 4.86 1.19 -3.59
C HIS A 93 3.84 1.20 -4.72
N TYR A 94 3.74 2.28 -5.50
CA TYR A 94 2.79 2.46 -6.61
C TYR A 94 3.51 2.68 -7.96
N PRO A 95 4.06 1.63 -8.59
CA PRO A 95 4.88 1.74 -9.80
C PRO A 95 4.08 2.03 -11.07
N LEU A 96 2.76 1.79 -11.07
CA LEU A 96 1.92 2.02 -12.23
C LEU A 96 1.52 3.51 -12.28
N PRO A 97 1.66 4.20 -13.44
CA PRO A 97 1.32 5.63 -13.54
C PRO A 97 -0.13 5.96 -13.17
N GLU A 98 -1.05 5.03 -13.42
CA GLU A 98 -2.46 5.11 -13.04
C GLU A 98 -2.71 5.11 -11.53
N HIS A 99 -1.75 4.66 -10.71
CA HIS A 99 -1.88 4.67 -9.25
C HIS A 99 -1.32 5.97 -8.64
N ARG A 100 -0.79 6.89 -9.46
CA ARG A 100 -0.08 8.09 -9.00
C ARG A 100 -0.89 8.87 -7.97
N SER A 101 -2.11 9.29 -8.28
CA SER A 101 -2.91 10.12 -7.36
C SER A 101 -3.28 9.40 -6.08
N HIS A 102 -3.36 8.06 -6.12
CA HIS A 102 -3.57 7.24 -4.93
C HIS A 102 -2.32 7.20 -4.05
N GLY A 103 -1.14 6.93 -4.63
CA GLY A 103 0.14 6.95 -3.91
C GLY A 103 0.47 8.32 -3.33
N LEU A 104 0.14 9.40 -4.05
CA LEU A 104 0.36 10.76 -3.58
C LEU A 104 -0.78 11.29 -2.67
N SER A 105 -1.76 10.47 -2.29
CA SER A 105 -2.98 10.94 -1.62
C SER A 105 -2.74 11.59 -0.26
N ALA A 106 -1.78 11.09 0.53
CA ALA A 106 -1.41 11.68 1.82
C ALA A 106 -0.83 13.10 1.65
N GLN A 107 0.15 13.26 0.75
CA GLN A 107 0.72 14.57 0.44
C GLN A 107 -0.25 15.50 -0.28
N ALA A 108 -1.18 14.95 -1.08
CA ALA A 108 -2.25 15.71 -1.71
C ALA A 108 -3.20 16.33 -0.68
N GLY A 109 -3.53 15.60 0.40
CA GLY A 109 -4.27 16.13 1.55
C GLY A 109 -3.54 17.29 2.24
N MET A 110 -2.21 17.18 2.42
CA MET A 110 -1.39 18.27 2.96
C MET A 110 -1.34 19.48 2.02
N LEU A 111 -1.21 19.24 0.71
CA LEU A 111 -1.17 20.28 -0.31
C LEU A 111 -2.49 21.05 -0.34
N TYR A 112 -3.62 20.36 -0.30
CA TYR A 112 -4.95 20.96 -0.20
C TYR A 112 -5.05 21.94 0.98
N VAL A 113 -4.62 21.54 2.17
CA VAL A 113 -4.65 22.42 3.36
C VAL A 113 -3.67 23.58 3.19
N SER A 114 -2.48 23.31 2.67
CA SER A 114 -1.41 24.32 2.50
C SER A 114 -1.78 25.43 1.53
N LEU A 115 -2.52 25.11 0.46
CA LEU A 115 -2.95 26.09 -0.55
C LEU A 115 -3.86 27.18 0.02
N PHE A 116 -4.60 26.93 1.12
CA PHE A 116 -5.40 27.97 1.76
C PHE A 116 -4.57 29.00 2.55
N PHE A 117 -3.30 28.73 2.82
CA PHE A 117 -2.36 29.75 3.31
C PHE A 117 -1.80 30.62 2.18
N GLN A 118 -1.93 30.17 0.92
CA GLN A 118 -1.47 30.87 -0.28
C GLN A 118 -2.60 31.00 -1.31
N VAL A 119 -3.70 31.65 -0.91
CA VAL A 119 -4.94 31.76 -1.72
C VAL A 119 -4.70 32.34 -3.12
N LYS A 120 -3.71 33.23 -3.29
CA LYS A 120 -3.34 33.80 -4.59
C LYS A 120 -3.06 32.73 -5.65
N THR A 121 -2.50 31.59 -5.26
CA THR A 121 -2.26 30.45 -6.16
C THR A 121 -3.58 29.84 -6.63
N LEU A 122 -4.53 29.62 -5.73
CA LEU A 122 -5.88 29.12 -6.06
C LEU A 122 -6.65 30.10 -6.96
N GLU A 123 -6.47 31.42 -6.76
CA GLU A 123 -7.23 32.46 -7.45
C GLU A 123 -6.70 32.76 -8.86
N SER A 124 -5.37 32.91 -9.00
CA SER A 124 -4.76 33.56 -10.15
C SER A 124 -3.64 32.78 -10.84
N ASP A 125 -3.03 31.79 -10.18
CA ASP A 125 -1.92 31.03 -10.75
C ASP A 125 -2.42 29.80 -11.54
N ALA A 126 -2.87 30.05 -12.77
CA ALA A 126 -3.43 29.02 -13.65
C ALA A 126 -2.41 27.93 -14.04
N ILE A 127 -1.11 28.25 -14.06
CA ILE A 127 -0.06 27.29 -14.43
C ILE A 127 0.19 26.35 -13.26
N ALA A 128 0.43 26.88 -12.07
CA ALA A 128 0.65 26.06 -10.88
C ALA A 128 -0.59 25.19 -10.56
N MET A 129 -1.80 25.76 -10.65
CA MET A 129 -3.01 24.98 -10.38
C MET A 129 -3.24 23.85 -11.39
N ARG A 130 -2.88 24.04 -12.66
CA ARG A 130 -2.94 22.96 -13.66
C ARG A 130 -1.99 21.83 -13.29
N GLU A 131 -0.73 22.16 -13.00
CA GLU A 131 0.27 21.14 -12.62
C GLU A 131 -0.13 20.38 -11.35
N ILE A 132 -0.63 21.10 -10.34
CA ILE A 132 -1.13 20.52 -9.09
C ILE A 132 -2.30 19.57 -9.37
N VAL A 133 -3.29 19.99 -10.15
CA VAL A 133 -4.45 19.16 -10.48
C VAL A 133 -4.02 17.93 -11.29
N ASP A 134 -3.26 18.11 -12.37
CA ASP A 134 -2.84 17.01 -13.23
C ASP A 134 -2.04 15.95 -12.46
N ARG A 135 -1.22 16.37 -11.50
CA ARG A 135 -0.40 15.46 -10.71
C ARG A 135 -1.17 14.74 -9.60
N HIS A 136 -2.02 15.45 -8.85
CA HIS A 136 -2.59 14.96 -7.59
C HIS A 136 -4.10 14.71 -7.63
N PHE A 137 -4.84 15.42 -8.48
CA PHE A 137 -6.31 15.52 -8.41
C PHE A 137 -6.99 15.26 -9.77
N GLY A 138 -6.25 14.74 -10.76
CA GLY A 138 -6.74 14.57 -12.12
C GLY A 138 -7.81 13.49 -12.27
N ASP A 139 -7.86 12.56 -11.32
CA ASP A 139 -8.75 11.39 -11.24
C ASP A 139 -9.39 11.23 -9.85
N VAL A 140 -9.06 12.11 -8.90
CA VAL A 140 -9.59 12.13 -7.52
C VAL A 140 -9.93 13.56 -7.10
N TRP A 141 -11.19 13.80 -6.74
CA TRP A 141 -11.68 15.14 -6.34
C TRP A 141 -12.31 15.13 -4.95
N VAL A 142 -12.70 13.97 -4.44
CA VAL A 142 -12.98 13.79 -3.01
C VAL A 142 -11.73 13.22 -2.36
N ILE A 143 -11.09 14.03 -1.51
CA ILE A 143 -9.81 13.69 -0.90
C ILE A 143 -9.94 13.55 0.61
N ALA A 144 -9.15 12.66 1.21
CA ALA A 144 -9.01 12.58 2.66
C ALA A 144 -7.85 13.46 3.11
N TYR A 145 -8.07 14.36 4.08
CA TYR A 145 -7.03 15.27 4.59
C TYR A 145 -6.64 15.02 6.04
N ALA A 146 -7.44 14.28 6.83
CA ALA A 146 -7.09 13.86 8.19
C ALA A 146 -8.05 12.77 8.70
N LEU A 147 -7.58 11.60 9.17
CA LEU A 147 -8.39 10.60 9.91
C LEU A 147 -9.80 10.33 9.32
N GLY A 148 -9.88 10.12 8.00
CA GLY A 148 -11.13 9.89 7.28
C GLY A 148 -12.03 11.11 7.08
N TYR A 149 -11.59 12.31 7.47
CA TYR A 149 -12.22 13.57 7.08
C TYR A 149 -11.90 13.86 5.62
N THR A 150 -12.95 14.14 4.86
CA THR A 150 -12.87 14.35 3.43
C THR A 150 -13.24 15.77 3.03
N ALA A 151 -12.75 16.19 1.88
CA ALA A 151 -13.13 17.44 1.24
C ALA A 151 -13.45 17.17 -0.23
N ASP A 152 -14.57 17.71 -0.71
CA ASP A 152 -14.91 17.75 -2.12
C ASP A 152 -14.29 19.01 -2.75
N LEU A 153 -13.27 18.81 -3.57
CA LEU A 153 -12.51 19.90 -4.19
C LEU A 153 -13.35 20.71 -5.18
N LEU A 154 -14.35 20.10 -5.83
CA LEU A 154 -15.20 20.82 -6.79
C LEU A 154 -15.99 21.94 -6.12
N LEU A 155 -16.29 21.76 -4.83
CA LEU A 155 -17.03 22.72 -4.01
C LEU A 155 -16.07 23.60 -3.22
N MET A 156 -15.07 22.98 -2.59
CA MET A 156 -14.08 23.70 -1.81
C MET A 156 -13.23 24.65 -2.66
N TRP A 157 -13.03 24.40 -3.95
CA TRP A 157 -12.32 25.32 -4.83
C TRP A 157 -13.22 26.11 -5.79
N ALA A 158 -14.54 25.92 -5.75
CA ALA A 158 -15.49 26.66 -6.58
C ALA A 158 -15.31 28.20 -6.59
N PRO A 159 -14.95 28.86 -5.47
CA PRO A 159 -14.77 30.31 -5.44
C PRO A 159 -13.51 30.81 -6.13
N TYR A 160 -12.52 29.95 -6.38
CA TYR A 160 -11.20 30.35 -6.86
C TYR A 160 -11.03 30.04 -8.36
N PRO A 161 -10.89 31.05 -9.23
CA PRO A 161 -10.95 30.86 -10.68
C PRO A 161 -9.91 29.89 -11.25
N ALA A 162 -8.62 30.04 -10.88
CA ALA A 162 -7.55 29.19 -11.42
C ALA A 162 -7.73 27.72 -11.00
N ALA A 163 -8.03 27.47 -9.72
CA ALA A 163 -8.28 26.13 -9.20
C ALA A 163 -9.53 25.48 -9.81
N ARG A 164 -10.64 26.22 -9.89
CA ARG A 164 -11.88 25.75 -10.51
C ARG A 164 -11.67 25.39 -11.98
N GLN A 165 -10.97 26.24 -12.73
CA GLN A 165 -10.69 26.00 -14.13
C GLN A 165 -9.85 24.73 -14.33
N ALA A 166 -8.79 24.55 -13.53
CA ALA A 166 -7.94 23.37 -13.58
C ALA A 166 -8.74 22.09 -13.29
N LEU A 167 -9.55 22.06 -12.23
CA LEU A 167 -10.42 20.91 -11.91
C LEU A 167 -11.45 20.62 -13.00
N SER A 168 -12.11 21.65 -13.54
CA SER A 168 -13.15 21.44 -14.57
C SER A 168 -12.62 20.85 -15.88
N ASN A 169 -11.33 21.01 -16.15
CA ASN A 169 -10.69 20.42 -17.32
C ASN A 169 -10.37 18.93 -17.10
N ALA A 170 -10.01 18.54 -15.87
CA ALA A 170 -9.67 17.15 -15.54
C ALA A 170 -10.91 16.30 -15.21
N ILE A 171 -11.81 16.87 -14.39
CA ILE A 171 -12.97 16.19 -13.83
C ILE A 171 -14.24 16.60 -14.59
N THR A 172 -14.64 15.74 -15.52
CA THR A 172 -15.86 15.88 -16.33
C THR A 172 -16.74 14.66 -16.13
N ALA A 173 -18.03 14.76 -16.42
CA ALA A 173 -18.92 13.59 -16.34
C ALA A 173 -18.46 12.42 -17.23
N GLY A 174 -17.81 12.71 -18.38
CA GLY A 174 -17.25 11.71 -19.27
C GLY A 174 -16.03 11.00 -18.66
N THR A 175 -15.06 11.77 -18.16
CA THR A 175 -13.86 11.21 -17.52
C THR A 175 -14.20 10.43 -16.26
N VAL A 176 -15.12 10.93 -15.45
CA VAL A 176 -15.61 10.25 -14.24
C VAL A 176 -16.30 8.92 -14.57
N ARG A 177 -17.15 8.87 -15.60
CA ARG A 177 -17.79 7.60 -16.03
C ARG A 177 -16.74 6.57 -16.46
N GLN A 178 -15.74 6.98 -17.24
CA GLN A 178 -14.66 6.08 -17.67
C GLN A 178 -13.84 5.56 -16.49
N LEU A 179 -13.52 6.42 -15.51
CA LEU A 179 -12.82 6.02 -14.29
C LEU A 179 -13.65 5.02 -13.48
N GLN A 180 -14.94 5.27 -13.31
CA GLN A 180 -15.84 4.37 -12.61
C GLN A 180 -15.89 2.99 -13.27
N GLU A 181 -16.09 2.93 -14.59
CA GLU A 181 -16.10 1.68 -15.36
C GLU A 181 -14.77 0.93 -15.23
N SER A 182 -13.64 1.64 -15.33
CA SER A 182 -12.30 1.08 -15.16
C SER A 182 -12.08 0.48 -13.76
N HIS A 183 -12.47 1.20 -12.70
CA HIS A 183 -12.34 0.71 -11.33
C HIS A 183 -13.24 -0.50 -11.06
N LEU A 184 -14.45 -0.53 -11.61
CA LEU A 184 -15.38 -1.66 -11.48
C LEU A 184 -14.90 -2.90 -12.22
N ASP A 185 -14.40 -2.75 -13.45
CA ASP A 185 -13.79 -3.85 -14.20
C ASP A 185 -12.58 -4.43 -13.43
N ARG A 186 -11.70 -3.56 -12.95
CA ARG A 186 -10.56 -3.97 -12.12
C ARG A 186 -10.98 -4.66 -10.83
N LEU A 187 -12.01 -4.16 -10.16
CA LEU A 187 -12.55 -4.76 -8.94
C LEU A 187 -13.07 -6.18 -9.21
N SER A 188 -13.76 -6.40 -10.34
CA SER A 188 -14.28 -7.72 -10.72
C SER A 188 -13.17 -8.73 -11.01
N LYS A 189 -12.13 -8.33 -11.76
CA LYS A 189 -10.94 -9.16 -12.04
C LYS A 189 -10.17 -9.49 -10.77
N THR A 190 -10.00 -8.49 -9.90
CA THR A 190 -9.31 -8.66 -8.62
C THR A 190 -10.07 -9.63 -7.73
N ARG A 191 -11.41 -9.50 -7.65
CA ARG A 191 -12.24 -10.42 -6.87
C ARG A 191 -12.11 -11.88 -7.31
N SER A 192 -11.99 -12.15 -8.61
CA SER A 192 -11.72 -13.51 -9.11
C SER A 192 -10.39 -14.04 -8.57
N LYS A 193 -9.32 -13.26 -8.66
CA LYS A 193 -7.99 -13.64 -8.14
C LYS A 193 -7.99 -13.83 -6.63
N LEU A 194 -8.69 -12.96 -5.88
CA LEU A 194 -8.86 -13.09 -4.43
C LEU A 194 -9.54 -14.43 -4.09
N GLY A 195 -10.59 -14.80 -4.83
CA GLY A 195 -11.27 -16.09 -4.67
C GLY A 195 -10.34 -17.28 -4.88
N GLU A 196 -9.43 -17.21 -5.87
CA GLU A 196 -8.42 -18.26 -6.13
C GLU A 196 -7.38 -18.35 -5.00
N TYR A 197 -6.91 -17.21 -4.47
CA TYR A 197 -5.90 -17.19 -3.41
C TYR A 197 -6.45 -17.56 -2.04
N LEU A 198 -7.72 -17.26 -1.77
CA LEU A 198 -8.34 -17.50 -0.47
C LEU A 198 -8.84 -18.93 -0.27
N VAL A 199 -8.75 -19.79 -1.29
CA VAL A 199 -9.00 -21.23 -1.16
C VAL A 199 -8.05 -21.83 -0.10
N GLU A 200 -8.60 -22.66 0.77
CA GLU A 200 -7.85 -23.32 1.83
C GLU A 200 -6.70 -24.16 1.25
N GLY A 201 -5.53 -24.08 1.89
CA GLY A 201 -4.32 -24.80 1.47
C GLY A 201 -3.53 -24.17 0.32
N VAL A 202 -4.02 -23.10 -0.34
CA VAL A 202 -3.28 -22.42 -1.43
C VAL A 202 -2.13 -21.58 -0.88
N LEU A 203 -2.38 -20.76 0.14
CA LEU A 203 -1.39 -19.85 0.73
C LEU A 203 -0.46 -20.60 1.70
N THR A 204 0.46 -21.39 1.15
CA THR A 204 1.57 -21.99 1.90
C THR A 204 2.79 -21.07 1.95
N GLU A 205 3.74 -21.33 2.83
CA GLU A 205 5.00 -20.56 2.90
C GLU A 205 5.76 -20.57 1.56
N ASP A 206 5.84 -21.73 0.90
CA ASP A 206 6.46 -21.86 -0.43
C ASP A 206 5.71 -21.08 -1.51
N TYR A 207 4.37 -21.09 -1.46
CA TYR A 207 3.57 -20.33 -2.41
C TYR A 207 3.75 -18.83 -2.22
N VAL A 208 3.62 -18.34 -1.00
CA VAL A 208 3.72 -16.92 -0.69
C VAL A 208 5.12 -16.38 -0.98
N SER A 209 6.18 -17.11 -0.60
CA SER A 209 7.57 -16.71 -0.90
C SER A 209 7.86 -16.67 -2.40
N SER A 210 7.28 -17.57 -3.20
CA SER A 210 7.49 -17.61 -4.65
C SER A 210 6.58 -16.66 -5.44
N LYS A 211 5.41 -16.31 -4.92
CA LYS A 211 4.40 -15.48 -5.59
C LYS A 211 4.17 -14.11 -4.94
N ALA A 212 5.04 -13.69 -4.04
CA ALA A 212 4.93 -12.40 -3.35
C ALA A 212 4.69 -11.21 -4.31
N PRO A 213 5.41 -11.05 -5.44
CA PRO A 213 5.16 -9.93 -6.35
C PRO A 213 3.75 -9.92 -6.94
N GLN A 214 3.21 -11.10 -7.29
CA GLN A 214 1.86 -11.23 -7.82
C GLN A 214 0.81 -10.92 -6.75
N LEU A 215 0.99 -11.43 -5.52
CA LEU A 215 0.11 -11.15 -4.39
C LEU A 215 0.06 -9.64 -4.10
N VAL A 216 1.21 -8.98 -4.02
CA VAL A 216 1.28 -7.52 -3.81
C VAL A 216 0.69 -6.74 -4.98
N SER A 217 0.81 -7.22 -6.22
CA SER A 217 0.12 -6.60 -7.37
C SER A 217 -1.39 -6.63 -7.21
N VAL A 218 -1.96 -7.77 -6.78
CA VAL A 218 -3.41 -7.90 -6.57
C VAL A 218 -3.89 -7.04 -5.41
N LEU A 219 -3.14 -6.99 -4.31
CA LEU A 219 -3.45 -6.10 -3.18
C LEU A 219 -3.44 -4.61 -3.60
N ARG A 220 -2.50 -4.20 -4.45
CA ARG A 220 -2.47 -2.84 -5.02
C ARG A 220 -3.66 -2.53 -5.90
N GLU A 221 -3.97 -3.42 -6.83
CA GLU A 221 -5.13 -3.28 -7.71
C GLU A 221 -6.43 -3.19 -6.89
N ALA A 222 -6.58 -4.04 -5.88
CA ALA A 222 -7.73 -4.06 -4.98
C ALA A 222 -7.88 -2.74 -4.21
N ASN A 223 -6.87 -2.37 -3.43
CA ASN A 223 -6.95 -1.21 -2.53
C ASN A 223 -7.08 0.11 -3.28
N THR A 224 -6.43 0.25 -4.44
CA THR A 224 -6.58 1.43 -5.30
C THR A 224 -8.03 1.57 -5.76
N SER A 225 -8.63 0.49 -6.29
CA SER A 225 -10.05 0.52 -6.70
C SER A 225 -11.02 0.70 -5.55
N ILE A 226 -10.78 0.04 -4.41
CA ILE A 226 -11.60 0.18 -3.21
C ILE A 226 -11.59 1.64 -2.74
N ARG A 227 -10.41 2.27 -2.68
CA ARG A 227 -10.28 3.68 -2.28
C ARG A 227 -11.08 4.60 -3.17
N TRP A 228 -10.93 4.46 -4.47
CA TRP A 228 -11.64 5.29 -5.43
C TRP A 228 -13.16 5.12 -5.28
N LEU A 229 -13.64 3.87 -5.25
CA LEU A 229 -15.06 3.53 -5.18
C LEU A 229 -15.70 3.85 -3.82
N LEU A 230 -14.93 3.95 -2.74
CA LEU A 230 -15.43 4.39 -1.43
C LEU A 230 -15.50 5.91 -1.30
N LEU A 231 -14.53 6.63 -1.87
CA LEU A 231 -14.41 8.08 -1.65
C LEU A 231 -15.14 8.90 -2.70
N GLN A 232 -14.90 8.66 -3.98
CA GLN A 232 -15.39 9.55 -5.04
C GLN A 232 -16.93 9.62 -5.10
N PRO A 233 -17.69 8.53 -4.85
CA PRO A 233 -19.15 8.61 -4.79
C PRO A 233 -19.71 9.47 -3.64
N THR A 234 -18.89 9.85 -2.65
CA THR A 234 -19.31 10.74 -1.55
C THR A 234 -19.26 12.23 -1.93
N THR A 235 -18.94 12.54 -3.19
CA THR A 235 -19.02 13.88 -3.79
C THR A 235 -20.36 14.54 -3.47
N LEU A 236 -20.38 15.85 -3.20
CA LEU A 236 -21.63 16.60 -3.01
C LEU A 236 -22.04 17.35 -4.28
N ASP A 237 -21.21 17.34 -5.34
CA ASP A 237 -21.62 17.77 -6.67
C ASP A 237 -22.74 16.87 -7.22
N MET A 238 -23.94 17.45 -7.40
CA MET A 238 -25.14 16.72 -7.82
C MET A 238 -25.00 16.06 -9.20
N LYS A 239 -24.22 16.64 -10.13
CA LYS A 239 -24.07 16.08 -11.48
C LYS A 239 -23.22 14.82 -11.42
N LEU A 240 -22.12 14.86 -10.67
CA LEU A 240 -21.23 13.71 -10.51
C LEU A 240 -21.79 12.65 -9.57
N GLN A 241 -22.61 13.01 -8.58
CA GLN A 241 -23.35 12.03 -7.76
C GLN A 241 -24.17 11.09 -8.64
N VAL A 242 -24.91 11.64 -9.62
CA VAL A 242 -25.71 10.83 -10.55
C VAL A 242 -24.84 9.87 -11.37
N VAL A 243 -23.63 10.30 -11.76
CA VAL A 243 -22.68 9.44 -12.48
C VAL A 243 -22.12 8.36 -11.55
N CYS A 244 -21.72 8.73 -10.34
CA CYS A 244 -21.07 7.84 -9.37
C CYS A 244 -22.04 6.94 -8.59
N ASN A 245 -23.34 7.08 -8.81
CA ASN A 245 -24.37 6.33 -8.10
C ASN A 245 -24.11 4.82 -8.23
N SER A 246 -23.88 4.20 -7.08
CA SER A 246 -23.62 2.77 -6.97
C SER A 246 -24.92 2.03 -6.69
N SER A 247 -25.21 1.00 -7.48
CA SER A 247 -26.33 0.09 -7.19
C SER A 247 -26.06 -0.70 -5.91
N ALA A 248 -27.12 -1.21 -5.26
CA ALA A 248 -26.97 -2.05 -4.06
C ALA A 248 -26.02 -3.24 -4.30
N LYS A 249 -26.15 -3.90 -5.46
CA LYS A 249 -25.26 -4.98 -5.90
C LYS A 249 -23.79 -4.55 -5.98
N MET A 250 -23.53 -3.33 -6.47
CA MET A 250 -22.17 -2.79 -6.56
C MET A 250 -21.58 -2.53 -5.17
N LYS A 251 -22.39 -2.03 -4.22
CA LYS A 251 -21.96 -1.85 -2.83
C LYS A 251 -21.65 -3.18 -2.16
N GLU A 252 -22.49 -4.19 -2.35
CA GLU A 252 -22.26 -5.55 -1.86
C GLU A 252 -20.97 -6.14 -2.44
N GLN A 253 -20.75 -5.96 -3.74
CA GLN A 253 -19.51 -6.38 -4.40
C GLN A 253 -18.29 -5.65 -3.83
N LEU A 254 -18.37 -4.34 -3.64
CA LEU A 254 -17.28 -3.55 -3.04
C LEU A 254 -16.95 -4.02 -1.63
N LEU A 255 -17.96 -4.22 -0.78
CA LEU A 255 -17.77 -4.70 0.59
C LEU A 255 -17.20 -6.12 0.65
N GLY A 256 -17.71 -7.04 -0.18
CA GLY A 256 -17.14 -8.38 -0.25
C GLY A 256 -15.67 -8.35 -0.69
N THR A 257 -15.35 -7.55 -1.71
CA THR A 257 -13.95 -7.41 -2.16
C THR A 257 -13.08 -6.76 -1.09
N LEU A 258 -13.60 -5.79 -0.32
CA LEU A 258 -12.88 -5.20 0.82
C LEU A 258 -12.53 -6.26 1.87
N VAL A 259 -13.50 -7.10 2.24
CA VAL A 259 -13.29 -8.18 3.22
C VAL A 259 -12.28 -9.22 2.69
N ASP A 260 -12.45 -9.68 1.45
CA ASP A 260 -11.54 -10.64 0.83
C ASP A 260 -10.11 -10.08 0.72
N THR A 261 -9.99 -8.79 0.42
CA THR A 261 -8.69 -8.10 0.36
C THR A 261 -8.03 -8.07 1.75
N ALA A 262 -8.77 -7.66 2.78
CA ALA A 262 -8.27 -7.64 4.15
C ALA A 262 -7.88 -9.04 4.67
N LEU A 263 -8.63 -10.07 4.31
CA LEU A 263 -8.30 -11.47 4.64
C LEU A 263 -7.01 -11.92 3.94
N LEU A 264 -6.81 -11.55 2.68
CA LEU A 264 -5.58 -11.87 1.96
C LEU A 264 -4.38 -11.14 2.58
N GLU A 265 -4.53 -9.85 2.92
CA GLU A 265 -3.49 -9.07 3.60
C GLU A 265 -3.06 -9.71 4.91
N ASP A 266 -4.02 -10.10 5.75
CA ASP A 266 -3.76 -10.74 7.04
C ASP A 266 -3.03 -12.09 6.86
N LYS A 267 -3.54 -12.97 5.98
CA LYS A 267 -2.92 -14.27 5.71
C LYS A 267 -1.50 -14.13 5.15
N VAL A 268 -1.31 -13.24 4.17
CA VAL A 268 0.01 -13.03 3.53
C VAL A 268 1.00 -12.42 4.51
N LYS A 269 0.60 -11.44 5.32
CA LYS A 269 1.45 -10.87 6.38
C LYS A 269 1.77 -11.91 7.45
N GLY A 270 0.79 -12.68 7.88
CA GLY A 270 0.96 -13.75 8.87
C GLY A 270 2.00 -14.79 8.46
N ILE A 271 2.21 -14.98 7.15
CA ILE A 271 3.24 -15.87 6.59
C ILE A 271 4.57 -15.13 6.33
N LEU A 272 4.54 -13.96 5.70
CA LEU A 272 5.77 -13.24 5.32
C LEU A 272 6.53 -12.68 6.51
N VAL A 273 5.85 -12.16 7.54
CA VAL A 273 6.50 -11.59 8.73
C VAL A 273 7.42 -12.62 9.43
N PRO A 274 6.96 -13.83 9.80
CA PRO A 274 7.84 -14.82 10.39
C PRO A 274 8.92 -15.32 9.42
N LEU A 275 8.63 -15.44 8.12
CA LEU A 275 9.62 -15.84 7.11
C LEU A 275 10.76 -14.83 6.99
N VAL A 276 10.45 -13.53 6.97
CA VAL A 276 11.45 -12.45 6.93
C VAL A 276 12.26 -12.43 8.24
N ALA A 277 11.61 -12.63 9.39
CA ALA A 277 12.28 -12.63 10.69
C ALA A 277 13.32 -13.76 10.84
N ARG A 278 13.07 -14.92 10.24
CA ARG A 278 13.98 -16.08 10.28
C ARG A 278 14.87 -16.23 9.04
N ARG A 279 14.83 -15.27 8.12
CA ARG A 279 15.48 -15.32 6.80
C ARG A 279 16.95 -15.74 6.86
N ASP A 280 17.75 -15.06 7.69
CA ASP A 280 19.20 -15.27 7.73
C ASP A 280 19.58 -16.62 8.38
N ALA A 281 18.76 -17.09 9.33
CA ALA A 281 18.91 -18.41 9.93
C ALA A 281 18.52 -19.53 8.94
N ASP A 282 17.39 -19.38 8.25
CA ASP A 282 16.94 -20.34 7.23
C ASP A 282 17.91 -20.39 6.04
N TRP A 283 18.49 -19.25 5.64
CA TRP A 283 19.53 -19.21 4.61
C TRP A 283 20.76 -20.03 5.00
N THR A 284 21.30 -19.80 6.20
CA THR A 284 22.49 -20.50 6.69
C THR A 284 22.23 -22.01 6.75
N ARG A 285 21.08 -22.41 7.32
CA ARG A 285 20.69 -23.83 7.36
C ARG A 285 20.62 -24.46 5.96
N LEU A 286 19.91 -23.83 5.03
CA LEU A 286 19.74 -24.36 3.68
C LEU A 286 21.07 -24.41 2.89
N LYS A 287 21.96 -23.44 3.14
CA LYS A 287 23.31 -23.42 2.58
C LYS A 287 24.14 -24.60 3.07
N ASP A 288 24.11 -24.86 4.37
CA ASP A 288 24.84 -25.97 4.98
C ASP A 288 24.29 -27.32 4.51
N GLU A 289 22.96 -27.48 4.44
CA GLU A 289 22.31 -28.67 3.88
C GLU A 289 22.69 -28.91 2.42
N ALA A 290 22.70 -27.86 1.58
CA ALA A 290 23.08 -27.97 0.17
C ALA A 290 24.57 -28.28 -0.01
N ALA A 291 25.45 -27.71 0.83
CA ALA A 291 26.87 -28.01 0.82
C ALA A 291 27.14 -29.45 1.27
N GLN A 292 26.49 -29.91 2.35
CA GLN A 292 26.59 -31.29 2.83
C GLN A 292 26.11 -32.29 1.78
N ALA A 293 25.03 -31.99 1.06
CA ALA A 293 24.56 -32.85 -0.03
C ALA A 293 25.61 -33.04 -1.14
N MET A 294 26.44 -32.02 -1.43
CA MET A 294 27.55 -32.15 -2.38
C MET A 294 28.72 -32.94 -1.78
N ASP A 295 29.03 -32.76 -0.50
CA ASP A 295 30.07 -33.53 0.20
C ASP A 295 29.70 -35.03 0.26
N ASP A 296 28.45 -35.36 0.59
CA ASP A 296 27.96 -36.74 0.64
C ASP A 296 28.09 -37.43 -0.73
N LEU A 297 27.79 -36.73 -1.83
CA LEU A 297 28.01 -37.23 -3.19
C LEU A 297 29.50 -37.39 -3.51
N ALA A 298 30.34 -36.44 -3.09
CA ALA A 298 31.79 -36.55 -3.28
C ALA A 298 32.36 -37.77 -2.51
N VAL A 299 31.96 -37.97 -1.26
CA VAL A 299 32.34 -39.12 -0.43
C VAL A 299 31.85 -40.42 -1.05
N TYR A 300 30.65 -40.45 -1.62
CA TYR A 300 30.13 -41.61 -2.33
C TYR A 300 31.03 -42.03 -3.51
N PHE A 301 31.46 -41.08 -4.35
CA PHE A 301 32.35 -41.35 -5.49
C PHE A 301 33.83 -41.53 -5.11
N SER A 302 34.25 -41.15 -3.90
CA SER A 302 35.60 -41.43 -3.38
C SER A 302 35.87 -42.91 -3.11
N GLY A 303 34.81 -43.73 -2.98
CA GLY A 303 34.90 -45.15 -2.68
C GLY A 303 35.13 -45.49 -1.20
N GLN A 304 35.01 -44.51 -0.28
CA GLN A 304 35.16 -44.72 1.17
C GLN A 304 33.97 -45.46 1.82
N HIS A 305 32.83 -45.58 1.14
CA HIS A 305 31.72 -46.42 1.60
C HIS A 305 31.99 -47.91 1.32
N ALA A 306 32.36 -48.65 2.37
CA ALA A 306 32.84 -50.04 2.37
C ALA A 306 31.91 -51.12 1.76
N LEU A 307 30.75 -50.79 1.19
CA LEU A 307 29.73 -51.76 0.76
C LEU A 307 29.62 -51.93 -0.78
N ARG A 308 30.22 -51.07 -1.60
CA ARG A 308 30.22 -51.23 -3.08
C ARG A 308 31.58 -50.86 -3.69
N ARG A 309 32.41 -51.87 -3.97
CA ARG A 309 33.78 -51.75 -4.50
C ARG A 309 33.91 -51.13 -5.92
N ASN A 310 32.81 -50.85 -6.63
CA ASN A 310 32.84 -50.55 -8.07
C ASN A 310 32.32 -49.15 -8.46
N VAL A 311 32.31 -48.16 -7.55
CA VAL A 311 31.76 -46.80 -7.84
C VAL A 311 32.79 -45.68 -7.68
N ARG A 312 34.08 -46.01 -7.58
CA ARG A 312 35.12 -44.98 -7.44
C ARG A 312 35.28 -44.20 -8.74
N ASN A 313 35.08 -42.89 -8.70
CA ASN A 313 35.32 -41.98 -9.80
C ASN A 313 35.93 -40.67 -9.26
N GLU A 314 37.23 -40.47 -9.48
CA GLU A 314 37.99 -39.33 -8.97
C GLU A 314 37.54 -38.00 -9.60
N GLU A 315 37.15 -38.02 -10.88
CA GLU A 315 36.67 -36.82 -11.58
C GLU A 315 35.34 -36.32 -10.99
N LEU A 316 34.43 -37.24 -10.67
CA LEU A 316 33.16 -36.90 -10.03
C LEU A 316 33.35 -36.46 -8.57
N GLU A 317 34.28 -37.07 -7.83
CA GLU A 317 34.63 -36.61 -6.48
C GLU A 317 35.12 -35.15 -6.51
N GLU A 318 36.12 -34.83 -7.34
CA GLU A 318 36.65 -33.47 -7.46
C GLU A 318 35.57 -32.48 -7.91
N PHE A 319 34.71 -32.89 -8.85
CA PHE A 319 33.59 -32.09 -9.32
C PHE A 319 32.63 -31.73 -8.18
N PHE A 320 32.18 -32.69 -7.38
CA PHE A 320 31.24 -32.42 -6.28
C PHE A 320 31.89 -31.62 -5.15
N ARG A 321 33.17 -31.86 -4.82
CA ARG A 321 33.91 -31.01 -3.86
C ARG A 321 34.04 -29.57 -4.36
N ALA A 322 34.28 -29.36 -5.66
CA ALA A 322 34.32 -28.03 -6.24
C ALA A 322 32.96 -27.33 -6.17
N LEU A 323 31.86 -28.06 -6.39
CA LEU A 323 30.50 -27.51 -6.22
C LEU A 323 30.19 -27.16 -4.76
N GLN A 324 30.57 -28.01 -3.80
CA GLN A 324 30.46 -27.73 -2.37
C GLN A 324 31.12 -26.39 -2.02
N GLN A 325 32.40 -26.21 -2.38
CA GLN A 325 33.13 -24.96 -2.11
C GLN A 325 32.46 -23.75 -2.77
N ARG A 326 31.88 -23.91 -3.96
CA ARG A 326 31.12 -22.83 -4.62
C ARG A 326 29.86 -22.45 -3.83
N ILE A 327 29.16 -23.43 -3.25
CA ILE A 327 27.98 -23.20 -2.39
C ILE A 327 28.38 -22.53 -1.08
N GLU A 328 29.45 -22.99 -0.43
CA GLU A 328 29.98 -22.40 0.81
C GLU A 328 30.41 -20.94 0.65
N ASN A 329 30.88 -20.56 -0.54
CA ASN A 329 31.25 -19.18 -0.87
C ASN A 329 30.07 -18.30 -1.30
N LEU A 330 28.83 -18.82 -1.33
CA LEU A 330 27.65 -18.00 -1.57
C LEU A 330 27.36 -17.09 -0.36
N SER A 331 27.09 -15.84 -0.68
CA SER A 331 26.66 -14.80 0.27
C SER A 331 25.82 -13.75 -0.46
N PHE A 332 25.02 -13.01 0.31
CA PHE A 332 24.28 -11.84 -0.17
C PHE A 332 24.27 -10.79 0.94
N HIS A 333 24.60 -9.55 0.61
CA HIS A 333 24.58 -8.42 1.55
C HIS A 333 23.85 -7.21 0.96
N SER A 334 23.86 -7.08 -0.36
CA SER A 334 23.18 -6.03 -1.11
C SER A 334 22.22 -6.59 -2.16
N GLN A 335 21.40 -5.72 -2.75
CA GLN A 335 20.46 -6.08 -3.80
C GLN A 335 21.14 -6.45 -5.13
N GLU A 336 22.30 -5.85 -5.44
CA GLU A 336 23.13 -6.24 -6.58
C GLU A 336 23.71 -7.65 -6.39
N ASP A 337 24.03 -8.02 -5.14
CA ASP A 337 24.48 -9.36 -4.80
C ASP A 337 23.39 -10.41 -5.04
N LEU A 338 22.10 -10.08 -4.90
CA LEU A 338 21.01 -11.03 -5.16
C LEU A 338 20.94 -11.44 -6.63
N LEU A 339 21.18 -10.51 -7.57
CA LEU A 339 21.24 -10.84 -9.00
C LEU A 339 22.45 -11.72 -9.33
N ALA A 340 23.62 -11.38 -8.76
CA ALA A 340 24.83 -12.18 -8.91
C ALA A 340 24.67 -13.57 -8.28
N LEU A 341 24.04 -13.65 -7.11
CA LEU A 341 23.70 -14.88 -6.42
C LEU A 341 22.79 -15.75 -7.29
N GLY A 342 21.71 -15.19 -7.85
CA GLY A 342 20.81 -15.89 -8.75
C GLY A 342 21.55 -16.51 -9.94
N ARG A 343 22.50 -15.78 -10.55
CA ARG A 343 23.34 -16.31 -11.65
C ARG A 343 24.26 -17.44 -11.18
N LYS A 344 24.92 -17.30 -10.02
CA LYS A 344 25.79 -18.35 -9.47
C LYS A 344 25.01 -19.64 -9.16
N VAL A 345 23.84 -19.50 -8.54
CA VAL A 345 22.94 -20.63 -8.24
C VAL A 345 22.43 -21.28 -9.53
N ALA A 346 22.09 -20.50 -10.56
CA ALA A 346 21.68 -21.04 -11.86
C ALA A 346 22.80 -21.85 -12.54
N GLN A 347 24.05 -21.40 -12.45
CA GLN A 347 25.20 -22.14 -12.97
C GLN A 347 25.42 -23.47 -12.23
N ILE A 348 25.25 -23.50 -10.91
CA ILE A 348 25.35 -24.73 -10.11
C ILE A 348 24.22 -25.69 -10.50
N ASN A 349 22.98 -25.21 -10.58
CA ASN A 349 21.84 -26.04 -11.00
C ASN A 349 22.03 -26.64 -12.40
N LYS A 350 22.55 -25.86 -13.35
CA LYS A 350 22.87 -26.34 -14.69
C LYS A 350 23.95 -27.42 -14.67
N ALA A 351 25.00 -27.25 -13.86
CA ALA A 351 26.05 -28.25 -13.73
C ALA A 351 25.51 -29.57 -13.13
N LEU A 352 24.58 -29.49 -12.16
CA LEU A 352 23.90 -30.67 -11.60
C LEU A 352 22.98 -31.36 -12.62
N GLU A 353 22.30 -30.60 -13.48
CA GLU A 353 21.51 -31.15 -14.59
C GLU A 353 22.38 -31.88 -15.62
N GLU A 354 23.53 -31.32 -15.98
CA GLU A 354 24.45 -31.92 -16.95
C GLU A 354 25.08 -33.22 -16.42
N VAL A 355 25.48 -33.25 -15.15
CA VAL A 355 26.04 -34.46 -14.53
C VAL A 355 24.99 -35.56 -14.34
N ALA A 356 23.71 -35.21 -14.17
CA ALA A 356 22.64 -36.19 -14.14
C ALA A 356 22.51 -36.99 -15.45
N LEU A 357 23.01 -36.47 -16.58
CA LEU A 357 22.99 -37.14 -17.89
C LEU A 357 24.16 -38.11 -18.10
N PHE A 358 25.17 -38.11 -17.22
CA PHE A 358 26.32 -39.00 -17.36
C PHE A 358 25.88 -40.45 -17.22
N HIS A 359 26.48 -41.36 -18.00
CA HIS A 359 26.04 -42.75 -18.03
C HIS A 359 26.10 -43.41 -16.64
N GLU A 360 27.16 -43.15 -15.87
CA GLU A 360 27.36 -43.73 -14.53
C GLU A 360 26.36 -43.22 -13.48
N VAL A 361 25.84 -42.01 -13.66
CA VAL A 361 24.90 -41.32 -12.76
C VAL A 361 23.46 -41.63 -13.13
N SER A 362 23.14 -41.58 -14.43
CA SER A 362 21.79 -41.83 -14.97
C SER A 362 21.28 -43.24 -14.71
N GLN A 363 22.17 -44.21 -14.54
CA GLN A 363 21.82 -45.60 -14.20
C GLN A 363 21.48 -45.78 -12.70
N GLN A 364 21.63 -44.74 -11.88
CA GLN A 364 21.41 -44.81 -10.43
C GLN A 364 20.28 -43.87 -9.98
N PRO A 365 19.04 -44.37 -9.84
CA PRO A 365 17.88 -43.56 -9.47
C PRO A 365 18.04 -42.81 -8.14
N GLN A 366 18.78 -43.39 -7.20
CA GLN A 366 19.05 -42.77 -5.89
C GLN A 366 19.86 -41.47 -6.06
N ILE A 367 20.90 -41.49 -6.90
CA ILE A 367 21.74 -40.31 -7.15
C ILE A 367 20.94 -39.24 -7.89
N LEU A 368 20.12 -39.63 -8.86
CA LEU A 368 19.23 -38.69 -9.57
C LEU A 368 18.25 -38.00 -8.61
N HIS A 369 17.72 -38.72 -7.62
CA HIS A 369 16.87 -38.13 -6.58
C HIS A 369 17.65 -37.15 -5.71
N PHE A 370 18.84 -37.53 -5.22
CA PHE A 370 19.73 -36.64 -4.47
C PHE A 370 20.07 -35.36 -5.23
N LEU A 371 20.39 -35.46 -6.53
CA LEU A 371 20.67 -34.29 -7.37
C LEU A 371 19.44 -33.40 -7.53
N SER A 372 18.25 -33.99 -7.66
CA SER A 372 16.99 -33.24 -7.68
C SER A 372 16.74 -32.50 -6.36
N ASP A 373 16.97 -33.15 -5.22
CA ASP A 373 16.77 -32.57 -3.90
C ASP A 373 17.76 -31.44 -3.63
N ALA A 374 19.04 -31.61 -4.00
CA ALA A 374 20.04 -30.55 -3.94
C ALA A 374 19.65 -29.32 -4.77
N ARG A 375 19.13 -29.53 -5.98
CA ARG A 375 18.60 -28.43 -6.82
C ARG A 375 17.41 -27.73 -6.15
N ALA A 376 16.52 -28.49 -5.52
CA ALA A 376 15.38 -27.94 -4.78
C ALA A 376 15.84 -27.09 -3.56
N LEU A 377 16.87 -27.54 -2.83
CA LEU A 377 17.50 -26.78 -1.75
C LEU A 377 18.06 -25.45 -2.26
N LEU A 378 18.83 -25.48 -3.37
CA LEU A 378 19.39 -24.27 -3.99
C LEU A 378 18.31 -23.28 -4.45
N GLN A 379 17.18 -23.77 -4.96
CA GLN A 379 16.04 -22.93 -5.33
C GLN A 379 15.37 -22.32 -4.10
N ARG A 380 15.21 -23.08 -3.00
CA ARG A 380 14.70 -22.57 -1.72
C ARG A 380 15.62 -21.51 -1.13
N MET A 381 16.94 -21.73 -1.16
CA MET A 381 17.93 -20.74 -0.75
C MET A 381 17.73 -19.40 -1.47
N LEU A 382 17.60 -19.43 -2.80
CA LEU A 382 17.39 -18.21 -3.59
C LEU A 382 16.10 -17.48 -3.19
N ARG A 383 15.00 -18.23 -2.96
CA ARG A 383 13.75 -17.66 -2.48
C ARG A 383 13.91 -17.01 -1.11
N THR A 384 14.56 -17.68 -0.17
CA THR A 384 14.84 -17.13 1.17
C THR A 384 15.67 -15.85 1.08
N ALA A 385 16.74 -15.82 0.27
CA ALA A 385 17.55 -14.62 0.07
C ALA A 385 16.74 -13.45 -0.53
N SER A 386 15.74 -13.74 -1.37
CA SER A 386 14.87 -12.73 -1.99
C SER A 386 13.78 -12.16 -1.06
N LEU A 387 13.59 -12.72 0.14
CA LEU A 387 12.65 -12.19 1.11
C LEU A 387 13.12 -10.79 1.57
N SER A 388 12.31 -9.77 1.26
CA SER A 388 12.60 -8.37 1.57
C SER A 388 11.56 -7.78 2.51
N THR A 389 12.04 -6.93 3.43
CA THR A 389 11.22 -6.03 4.25
C THR A 389 10.45 -5.04 3.38
N ASP A 390 10.95 -4.65 2.21
CA ASP A 390 10.29 -3.70 1.30
C ASP A 390 8.92 -4.20 0.82
N VAL A 391 8.77 -5.52 0.68
CA VAL A 391 7.50 -6.14 0.31
C VAL A 391 6.49 -5.94 1.43
N LEU A 392 6.90 -6.14 2.70
CA LEU A 392 6.04 -5.90 3.86
C LEU A 392 5.65 -4.42 3.97
N GLU A 393 6.61 -3.50 3.82
CA GLU A 393 6.35 -2.06 3.81
C GLU A 393 5.36 -1.66 2.69
N THR A 394 5.48 -2.29 1.52
CA THR A 394 4.54 -2.07 0.42
C THR A 394 3.14 -2.54 0.77
N ILE A 395 2.99 -3.73 1.37
CA ILE A 395 1.68 -4.22 1.79
C ILE A 395 1.08 -3.30 2.86
N GLU A 396 1.87 -2.84 3.83
CA GLU A 396 1.39 -1.89 4.85
C GLU A 396 0.91 -0.57 4.28
N THR A 397 1.69 0.01 3.37
CA THR A 397 1.34 1.29 2.73
C THR A 397 0.06 1.15 1.90
N VAL A 398 -0.07 0.06 1.15
CA VAL A 398 -1.18 -0.17 0.23
C VAL A 398 -2.47 -0.56 0.95
N ALA A 399 -2.35 -1.25 2.09
CA ALA A 399 -3.47 -1.67 2.92
C ALA A 399 -4.04 -0.56 3.81
N ASP A 400 -3.48 0.65 3.80
CA ASP A 400 -3.96 1.75 4.65
C ASP A 400 -5.40 2.14 4.30
N LEU A 401 -6.34 1.78 5.18
CA LEU A 401 -7.76 2.10 5.07
C LEU A 401 -8.16 3.32 5.93
N SER A 402 -7.20 4.06 6.50
CA SER A 402 -7.47 5.20 7.41
C SER A 402 -8.38 6.29 6.80
N TYR A 403 -8.34 6.43 5.47
CA TYR A 403 -9.17 7.36 4.70
C TYR A 403 -10.67 7.02 4.73
N ALA A 404 -11.02 5.74 4.93
CA ALA A 404 -12.38 5.27 4.73
C ALA A 404 -13.27 5.41 5.97
N TRP A 405 -12.70 5.76 7.12
CA TRP A 405 -13.37 5.70 8.43
C TRP A 405 -14.78 6.32 8.44
N ARG A 406 -14.96 7.46 7.78
CA ARG A 406 -16.26 8.14 7.68
C ARG A 406 -17.07 7.67 6.48
N ALA A 407 -16.42 7.37 5.37
CA ALA A 407 -17.07 6.87 4.16
C ALA A 407 -17.79 5.54 4.43
N LEU A 408 -17.20 4.63 5.21
CA LEU A 408 -17.81 3.36 5.60
C LEU A 408 -19.08 3.52 6.45
N GLY A 409 -19.29 4.68 7.07
CA GLY A 409 -20.52 4.97 7.80
C GLY A 409 -21.78 4.85 6.93
N THR A 410 -21.68 5.13 5.63
CA THR A 410 -22.80 5.02 4.68
C THR A 410 -23.08 3.58 4.24
N TYR A 411 -22.18 2.65 4.55
CA TYR A 411 -22.27 1.22 4.24
C TYR A 411 -22.69 0.39 5.46
N LYS A 412 -23.00 1.01 6.60
CA LYS A 412 -23.28 0.31 7.86
C LYS A 412 -24.43 -0.70 7.74
N GLU A 413 -25.51 -0.34 7.05
CA GLU A 413 -26.65 -1.24 6.83
C GLU A 413 -26.26 -2.40 5.89
N ASP A 414 -25.57 -2.10 4.79
CA ASP A 414 -25.09 -3.09 3.82
C ASP A 414 -24.11 -4.09 4.49
N MET A 415 -23.24 -3.62 5.38
CA MET A 415 -22.35 -4.46 6.19
C MET A 415 -23.14 -5.35 7.16
N GLY A 416 -24.18 -4.81 7.82
CA GLY A 416 -25.05 -5.59 8.69
C GLY A 416 -25.76 -6.72 7.94
N ASN A 417 -26.23 -6.44 6.74
CA ASN A 417 -26.86 -7.43 5.86
C ASN A 417 -25.88 -8.51 5.41
N LEU A 418 -24.65 -8.13 5.05
CA LEU A 418 -23.58 -9.09 4.72
C LEU A 418 -23.26 -10.01 5.89
N LEU A 419 -23.10 -9.46 7.10
CA LEU A 419 -22.84 -10.27 8.30
C LEU A 419 -24.01 -11.20 8.63
N ALA A 420 -25.25 -10.77 8.42
CA ALA A 420 -26.42 -11.63 8.61
C ALA A 420 -26.47 -12.77 7.58
N ALA A 421 -26.10 -12.50 6.33
CA ALA A 421 -25.99 -13.52 5.28
C ALA A 421 -24.82 -14.49 5.54
N SER A 422 -23.67 -13.98 6.02
CA SER A 422 -22.50 -14.77 6.40
C SER A 422 -22.67 -15.52 7.73
N GLY A 423 -23.55 -15.07 8.62
CA GLY A 423 -23.91 -15.80 9.86
C GLY A 423 -24.61 -17.14 9.60
N LEU A 424 -25.19 -17.32 8.42
CA LEU A 424 -25.64 -18.64 7.92
C LEU A 424 -24.49 -19.53 7.41
N LEU A 425 -23.36 -18.93 7.00
CA LEU A 425 -22.14 -19.65 6.58
C LEU A 425 -21.22 -19.99 7.76
N LEU A 426 -21.16 -19.14 8.79
CA LEU A 426 -20.38 -19.40 10.02
C LEU A 426 -20.93 -20.56 10.87
N ARG A 427 -22.21 -20.95 10.68
CA ARG A 427 -22.77 -22.18 11.30
C ARG A 427 -22.32 -23.48 10.64
N ASN A 428 -21.63 -23.42 9.49
CA ASN A 428 -21.09 -24.58 8.79
C ASN A 428 -19.56 -24.72 8.97
N LEU A 429 -18.97 -23.98 9.91
CA LEU A 429 -17.55 -24.03 10.27
C LEU A 429 -17.33 -24.42 11.75
N ASP A 430 -18.31 -25.07 12.37
CA ASP A 430 -18.12 -25.84 13.61
C ASP A 430 -17.89 -27.32 13.30
#